data_AF-A0A960D3G8-F1
#
_entry.id   AF-A0A960D3G8-F1
#
_cell.length_a   1.000
_cell.length_b   1.000
_cell.length_c   1.000
_cell.angle_alpha   90.00
_cell.angle_beta   90.00
_cell.angle_gamma   90.00
#
_symmetry.space_group_name_H-M   'P 1'
#
loop_
_entity.id
_entity.type
_entity.pdbx_description
1 polymer ?
#
loop_
_entity_poly.entity_id
_entity_poly.type
_entity_poly.pdbx_seq_one_letter_code
_entity_poly.pdbx_strand_id
1 'polypeptide(L)'
;MSPPWWRRSTHVVLAVAVIVLVAVVVAVAAVMTSGGDTSSAQGAAGRPRASANPAVVPVSDSAPVPTAAGMTAALAAPVADPNLGNLTGRITDAKTGTQLWEQRSTLPMLPASTNKTLTAGAALLTLDRDARLTTTVVAADQN
;
A
#
# COMPACT_ATOMS: atom_id res chain seq x y z
N MET A 1 27.49 -26.14 75.22
CA MET A 1 27.85 -24.84 74.62
C MET A 1 28.58 -25.11 73.31
N SER A 2 27.89 -25.00 72.17
CA SER A 2 28.45 -25.27 70.83
C SER A 2 28.79 -23.94 70.14
N PRO A 3 29.95 -23.79 69.48
CA PRO A 3 30.38 -22.48 68.96
C PRO A 3 29.57 -22.03 67.73
N PRO A 4 29.08 -20.78 67.65
CA PRO A 4 28.22 -20.30 66.56
C PRO A 4 28.97 -19.81 65.30
N TRP A 5 30.30 -19.96 65.22
CA TRP A 5 31.10 -19.37 64.14
C TRP A 5 31.10 -20.16 62.83
N TRP A 6 30.65 -21.42 62.82
CA TRP A 6 30.72 -22.28 61.63
C TRP A 6 29.65 -21.99 60.56
N ARG A 7 28.51 -21.39 60.94
CA ARG A 7 27.38 -21.10 60.03
C ARG A 7 27.64 -19.94 59.06
N ARG A 8 28.43 -18.95 59.47
CA ARG A 8 28.68 -17.73 58.65
C ARG A 8 29.50 -18.03 57.39
N SER A 9 30.43 -18.98 57.45
CA SER A 9 31.27 -19.32 56.29
C SER A 9 30.48 -19.99 55.17
N THR A 10 29.48 -20.82 55.50
CA THR A 10 28.64 -21.51 54.51
C THR A 10 27.77 -20.51 53.73
N HIS A 11 27.26 -19.47 54.40
CA HIS A 11 26.48 -18.42 53.73
C HIS A 11 27.34 -17.58 52.78
N VAL A 12 28.60 -17.31 53.12
CA VAL A 12 29.54 -16.60 52.23
C VAL A 12 29.87 -17.44 51.00
N VAL A 13 30.13 -18.74 51.17
CA VAL A 13 30.40 -19.66 50.06
C VAL A 13 29.19 -19.78 49.14
N LEU A 14 27.98 -19.89 49.69
CA LEU A 14 26.73 -19.90 48.91
C LEU A 14 26.51 -18.58 48.15
N ALA A 15 26.75 -17.44 48.80
CA ALA A 15 26.60 -16.14 48.14
C ALA A 15 27.57 -15.98 46.96
N VAL A 16 28.84 -16.39 47.14
CA VAL A 16 29.83 -16.37 46.06
C VAL A 16 29.42 -17.32 44.92
N ALA A 17 28.96 -18.53 45.23
CA ALA A 17 28.51 -19.48 44.22
C ALA A 17 27.33 -18.94 43.39
N VAL A 18 26.36 -18.28 44.04
CA VAL A 18 25.22 -17.65 43.35
C VAL A 18 25.67 -16.50 42.46
N ILE A 19 26.59 -15.64 42.93
CA ILE A 19 27.12 -14.53 42.12
C ILE A 19 27.83 -15.06 40.87
N VAL A 20 28.67 -16.10 41.03
CA VAL A 20 29.36 -16.73 39.91
C VAL A 20 28.36 -17.34 38.92
N LEU A 21 27.33 -18.04 39.41
CA LEU A 21 26.29 -18.61 38.56
C LEU A 21 25.56 -17.52 37.76
N VAL A 22 25.17 -16.42 38.40
CA VAL A 22 24.50 -15.30 37.73
C VAL A 22 25.41 -14.67 36.68
N ALA A 23 26.69 -14.45 36.99
CA ALA A 23 27.65 -13.89 36.04
C ALA A 23 27.82 -14.79 34.80
N VAL A 24 27.86 -16.11 34.98
CA VAL A 24 27.93 -17.08 33.88
C VAL A 24 26.67 -17.03 33.01
N VAL A 25 25.48 -17.01 33.63
CA VAL A 25 24.21 -16.93 32.89
C VAL A 25 24.12 -15.64 32.07
N VAL A 26 24.51 -14.50 32.66
CA VAL A 26 24.51 -13.20 31.97
C VAL A 26 25.52 -13.20 30.82
N ALA A 27 26.72 -13.75 31.02
CA ALA A 27 27.72 -13.85 29.96
C ALA A 27 27.26 -14.72 28.79
N VAL A 28 26.62 -15.87 29.06
CA VAL A 28 26.05 -16.74 28.03
C VAL A 28 24.93 -16.03 27.27
N ALA A 29 24.02 -15.36 27.97
CA ALA A 29 22.94 -14.60 27.34
C ALA A 29 23.47 -13.47 26.45
N ALA A 30 24.50 -12.75 26.90
CA ALA A 30 25.14 -11.69 26.12
C ALA A 30 25.77 -12.23 24.83
N VAL A 31 26.47 -13.37 24.90
CA VAL A 31 27.07 -14.03 23.72
C VAL A 31 26.00 -14.53 22.74
N MET A 32 24.89 -15.10 23.23
CA MET A 32 23.82 -15.59 22.37
C MET A 32 23.03 -14.46 21.68
N THR A 33 23.00 -13.25 22.26
CA THR A 33 22.21 -12.11 21.74
C THR A 33 23.04 -11.13 20.90
N SER A 34 24.37 -11.15 21.01
CA SER A 34 25.26 -10.26 20.25
C SER A 34 25.58 -10.74 18.83
N GLY A 35 25.14 -11.94 18.43
CA GLY A 35 25.32 -12.49 17.08
C GLY A 35 24.30 -12.02 16.03
N GLY A 36 23.39 -11.11 16.37
CA GLY A 36 22.43 -10.55 15.44
C GLY A 36 23.01 -9.37 14.67
N ASP A 37 23.71 -9.64 13.57
CA ASP A 37 24.10 -8.62 12.59
C ASP A 37 22.85 -7.90 12.03
N THR A 38 22.41 -6.83 12.69
CA THR A 38 21.30 -5.97 12.22
C THR A 38 21.73 -5.03 11.08
N SER A 39 22.97 -5.13 10.61
CA SER A 39 23.58 -4.19 9.66
C SER A 39 23.47 -4.59 8.18
N SER A 40 22.81 -5.70 7.86
CA SER A 40 22.59 -6.15 6.47
C SER A 40 21.15 -5.94 6.00
N ALA A 41 20.57 -4.77 6.29
CA ALA A 41 19.51 -4.26 5.43
C ALA A 41 20.16 -3.76 4.14
N GLN A 42 20.54 -4.68 3.23
CA GLN A 42 20.91 -4.33 1.87
C GLN A 42 19.79 -3.44 1.30
N GLY A 43 20.08 -2.15 1.14
CA GLY A 43 19.13 -1.20 0.55
C GLY A 43 18.69 -1.75 -0.80
N ALA A 44 17.38 -1.98 -0.95
CA ALA A 44 16.83 -2.52 -2.18
C ALA A 44 17.32 -1.68 -3.36
N ALA A 45 17.90 -2.33 -4.36
CA ALA A 45 18.36 -1.66 -5.58
C ALA A 45 17.23 -0.78 -6.14
N GLY A 46 17.57 0.46 -6.54
CA GLY A 46 16.59 1.41 -7.07
C GLY A 46 15.85 0.82 -8.26
N ARG A 47 14.51 0.69 -8.17
CA ARG A 47 13.71 0.22 -9.30
C ARG A 47 13.70 1.28 -10.41
N PRO A 48 13.74 0.87 -11.68
CA PRO A 48 13.60 1.80 -12.80
C PRO A 48 12.28 2.58 -12.70
N ARG A 49 12.30 3.82 -13.21
CA ARG A 49 11.10 4.66 -13.28
C ARG A 49 10.03 3.95 -14.12
N ALA A 50 8.79 3.95 -13.64
CA ALA A 50 7.67 3.41 -14.40
C ALA A 50 7.44 4.24 -15.66
N SER A 51 7.45 3.59 -16.82
CA SER A 51 7.00 4.17 -18.09
C SER A 51 5.55 3.79 -18.35
N ALA A 52 4.78 4.70 -18.96
CA ALA A 52 3.41 4.40 -19.35
C ALA A 52 3.41 3.48 -20.58
N ASN A 53 2.66 2.38 -20.51
CA ASN A 53 2.36 1.51 -21.66
C ASN A 53 0.82 1.43 -21.82
N PRO A 54 0.20 2.43 -22.48
CA PRO A 54 -1.26 2.47 -22.61
C PRO A 54 -1.74 1.28 -23.46
N ALA A 55 -2.72 0.54 -22.92
CA ALA A 55 -3.36 -0.56 -23.65
C ALA A 55 -4.34 -0.08 -24.74
N VAL A 56 -4.74 1.19 -24.69
CA VAL A 56 -5.62 1.80 -25.70
C VAL A 56 -4.76 2.30 -26.85
N VAL A 57 -4.92 1.67 -28.02
CA VAL A 57 -4.25 2.06 -29.26
C VAL A 57 -5.19 2.98 -30.05
N PRO A 58 -4.70 4.14 -30.55
CA PRO A 58 -5.53 5.02 -31.36
C PRO A 58 -5.97 4.34 -32.66
N VAL A 59 -7.15 4.73 -33.15
CA VAL A 59 -7.59 4.41 -34.51
C VAL A 59 -6.75 5.19 -35.54
N SER A 60 -6.87 4.87 -36.83
CA SER A 60 -6.20 5.64 -37.89
C SER A 60 -6.67 7.09 -37.91
N ASP A 61 -5.79 8.02 -38.28
CA ASP A 61 -6.14 9.45 -38.40
C ASP A 61 -7.20 9.72 -39.48
N SER A 62 -7.38 8.78 -40.41
CA SER A 62 -8.42 8.80 -41.45
C SER A 62 -9.75 8.19 -41.02
N ALA A 63 -9.86 7.69 -39.78
CA ALA A 63 -11.09 7.07 -39.29
C ALA A 63 -12.25 8.10 -39.27
N PRO A 64 -13.49 7.68 -39.57
CA PRO A 64 -14.64 8.56 -39.49
C PRO A 64 -14.80 9.16 -38.09
N VAL A 65 -15.00 10.47 -38.03
CA VAL A 65 -15.25 11.17 -36.75
C VAL A 65 -16.67 10.83 -36.27
N PRO A 66 -16.84 10.39 -35.01
CA PRO A 66 -18.18 10.11 -34.50
C PRO A 66 -19.06 11.36 -34.47
N THR A 67 -20.34 11.20 -34.83
CA THR A 67 -21.34 12.28 -34.81
C THR A 67 -22.41 12.00 -33.77
N ALA A 68 -23.14 13.04 -33.34
CA ALA A 68 -24.23 12.87 -32.37
C ALA A 68 -25.36 11.98 -32.92
N ALA A 69 -25.71 12.14 -34.20
CA ALA A 69 -26.72 11.30 -34.86
C ALA A 69 -26.25 9.83 -34.94
N GLY A 70 -24.98 9.61 -35.30
CA GLY A 70 -24.39 8.27 -35.35
C GLY A 70 -24.35 7.59 -33.98
N MET A 71 -23.94 8.31 -32.93
CA MET A 71 -23.93 7.80 -31.56
C MET A 71 -25.35 7.47 -31.07
N THR A 72 -26.32 8.36 -31.32
CA THR A 72 -27.72 8.12 -30.95
C THR A 72 -28.27 6.86 -31.61
N ALA A 73 -28.03 6.71 -32.92
CA ALA A 73 -28.48 5.52 -33.66
C ALA A 73 -27.80 4.23 -33.17
N ALA A 74 -26.48 4.28 -32.92
CA ALA A 74 -25.72 3.12 -32.46
C ALA A 74 -26.11 2.66 -31.04
N LEU A 75 -26.44 3.61 -30.16
CA LEU A 75 -26.77 3.32 -28.76
C LEU A 75 -28.24 3.01 -28.53
N ALA A 76 -29.14 3.32 -29.48
CA ALA A 76 -30.58 3.19 -29.31
C ALA A 76 -31.03 1.81 -28.80
N ALA A 77 -30.51 0.72 -29.40
CA ALA A 77 -30.86 -0.64 -28.98
C ALA A 77 -30.20 -1.05 -27.64
N PRO A 78 -28.86 -0.89 -27.45
CA PRO A 78 -28.23 -1.25 -26.17
C PRO A 78 -28.82 -0.54 -24.95
N VAL A 79 -29.11 0.75 -25.03
CA VAL A 79 -29.60 1.53 -23.88
C VAL A 79 -31.09 1.31 -23.58
N ALA A 80 -31.82 0.70 -24.51
CA ALA A 80 -33.22 0.31 -24.34
C ALA A 80 -33.39 -1.07 -23.67
N ASP A 81 -32.30 -1.79 -23.37
CA ASP A 81 -32.37 -3.08 -22.69
C ASP A 81 -32.95 -2.92 -21.27
N PRO A 82 -34.12 -3.49 -20.96
CA PRO A 82 -34.75 -3.36 -19.66
C PRO A 82 -33.91 -3.96 -18.51
N ASN A 83 -32.96 -4.86 -18.81
CA ASN A 83 -32.08 -5.45 -17.81
C ASN A 83 -31.06 -4.45 -17.24
N LEU A 84 -30.86 -3.30 -17.88
CA LEU A 84 -29.98 -2.24 -17.37
C LEU A 84 -30.58 -1.48 -16.18
N GLY A 85 -31.89 -1.62 -15.94
CA GLY A 85 -32.60 -0.90 -14.88
C GLY A 85 -32.44 0.61 -15.06
N ASN A 86 -31.78 1.26 -14.11
CA ASN A 86 -31.65 2.72 -14.08
C ASN A 86 -30.32 3.19 -14.73
N LEU A 87 -30.32 3.40 -16.04
CA LEU A 87 -29.13 3.86 -16.77
C LEU A 87 -28.98 5.39 -16.75
N THR A 88 -27.74 5.85 -16.62
CA THR A 88 -27.31 7.21 -16.96
C THR A 88 -26.02 7.14 -17.78
N GLY A 89 -25.71 8.19 -18.54
CA GLY A 89 -24.41 8.26 -19.22
C GLY A 89 -24.24 9.53 -20.03
N ARG A 90 -23.01 9.78 -20.45
CA ARG A 90 -22.61 10.86 -21.35
C ARG A 90 -21.39 10.43 -22.15
N ILE A 91 -21.38 10.76 -23.43
CA ILE A 91 -20.24 10.58 -24.32
C ILE A 91 -19.89 11.93 -24.92
N THR A 92 -18.60 12.25 -24.89
CA THR A 92 -18.06 13.54 -25.28
C THR A 92 -16.83 13.31 -26.16
N ASP A 93 -16.64 14.14 -27.18
CA ASP A 93 -15.38 14.24 -27.90
C ASP A 93 -14.27 14.74 -26.93
N ALA A 94 -13.24 13.92 -26.73
CA ALA A 94 -12.17 14.21 -25.77
C ALA A 94 -11.28 15.40 -26.17
N LYS A 95 -11.20 15.73 -27.47
CA LYS A 95 -10.39 16.86 -27.98
C LYS A 95 -11.15 18.17 -27.88
N THR A 96 -12.44 18.17 -28.23
CA THR A 96 -13.25 19.41 -28.32
C THR A 96 -14.14 19.64 -27.10
N GLY A 97 -14.43 18.62 -26.30
CA GLY A 97 -15.41 18.68 -25.22
C GLY A 97 -16.87 18.67 -25.71
N THR A 98 -17.10 18.46 -27.01
CA THR A 98 -18.44 18.43 -27.59
C THR A 98 -19.21 17.19 -27.12
N GLN A 99 -20.39 17.39 -26.55
CA GLN A 99 -21.28 16.28 -26.20
C GLN A 99 -21.81 15.60 -27.47
N LEU A 100 -21.61 14.29 -27.58
CA LEU A 100 -22.09 13.47 -28.69
C LEU A 100 -23.34 12.66 -28.32
N TRP A 101 -23.49 12.32 -27.05
CA TRP A 101 -24.66 11.59 -26.55
C TRP A 101 -24.81 11.80 -25.05
N GLU A 102 -26.03 11.78 -24.54
CA GLU A 102 -26.31 11.72 -23.11
C GLU A 102 -27.64 11.05 -22.79
N GLN A 103 -27.74 10.53 -21.56
CA GLN A 103 -28.97 10.06 -20.95
C GLN A 103 -28.92 10.38 -19.46
N ARG A 104 -29.74 11.34 -19.03
CA ARG A 104 -29.87 11.76 -17.62
C ARG A 104 -28.51 11.97 -16.93
N SER A 105 -27.57 12.59 -17.65
CA SER A 105 -26.17 12.70 -17.26
C SER A 105 -25.95 13.50 -15.96
N THR A 106 -26.94 14.31 -15.56
CA THR A 106 -26.91 15.14 -14.35
C THR A 106 -27.51 14.45 -13.11
N LEU A 107 -28.09 13.25 -13.26
CA LEU A 107 -28.64 12.50 -12.14
C LEU A 107 -27.48 11.85 -11.35
N PRO A 108 -27.32 12.13 -10.05
CA PRO A 108 -26.28 11.48 -9.24
C PRO A 108 -26.48 9.97 -9.16
N MET A 109 -25.40 9.22 -9.35
CA MET A 109 -25.39 7.75 -9.27
C MET A 109 -24.26 7.26 -8.37
N LEU A 110 -24.44 6.08 -7.77
CA LEU A 110 -23.36 5.43 -7.01
C LEU A 110 -22.26 4.99 -8.00
N PRO A 111 -21.04 5.56 -7.92
CA PRO A 111 -20.01 5.31 -8.94
C PRO A 111 -19.33 3.93 -8.80
N ALA A 112 -19.53 3.24 -7.68
CA ALA A 112 -18.78 2.03 -7.32
C ALA A 112 -17.26 2.26 -7.50
N SER A 113 -16.54 1.31 -8.12
CA SER A 113 -15.10 1.45 -8.34
C SER A 113 -14.70 2.50 -9.38
N THR A 114 -15.63 3.07 -10.16
CA THR A 114 -15.29 4.20 -11.06
C THR A 114 -14.87 5.45 -10.28
N ASN A 115 -15.22 5.53 -8.98
CA ASN A 115 -14.69 6.55 -8.06
C ASN A 115 -13.15 6.56 -8.00
N LYS A 116 -12.50 5.40 -8.25
CA LYS A 116 -11.03 5.31 -8.29
C LYS A 116 -10.43 6.21 -9.37
N THR A 117 -11.14 6.52 -10.44
CA THR A 117 -10.65 7.45 -11.48
C THR A 117 -10.47 8.85 -10.90
N LEU A 118 -11.45 9.33 -10.10
CA LEU A 118 -11.34 10.61 -9.39
C LEU A 118 -10.22 10.59 -8.35
N THR A 119 -10.13 9.51 -7.56
CA THR A 119 -9.05 9.34 -6.57
C THR A 119 -7.68 9.31 -7.23
N ALA A 120 -7.52 8.61 -8.34
CA ALA A 120 -6.27 8.54 -9.09
C ALA A 120 -5.90 9.90 -9.68
N GLY A 121 -6.87 10.64 -10.24
CA GLY A 121 -6.66 12.01 -10.71
C GLY A 121 -6.21 12.93 -9.59
N ALA A 122 -6.86 12.88 -8.43
CA ALA A 122 -6.48 13.66 -7.26
C ALA A 122 -5.06 13.29 -6.77
N ALA A 123 -4.73 12.00 -6.70
CA ALA A 123 -3.40 11.53 -6.30
C ALA A 123 -2.31 12.02 -7.27
N LEU A 124 -2.55 11.96 -8.59
CA LEU A 124 -1.59 12.42 -9.60
C LEU A 124 -1.39 13.95 -9.60
N LEU A 125 -2.38 14.71 -9.15
CA LEU A 125 -2.29 16.17 -9.00
C LEU A 125 -1.65 16.60 -7.66
N THR A 126 -1.65 15.73 -6.65
CA THR A 126 -1.23 16.06 -5.28
C THR A 126 0.10 15.44 -4.88
N LEU A 127 0.42 14.24 -5.38
CA LEU A 127 1.63 13.50 -5.05
C LEU A 127 2.71 13.66 -6.13
N ASP A 128 3.97 13.64 -5.70
CA ASP A 128 5.08 13.51 -6.63
C ASP A 128 5.00 12.19 -7.41
N ARG A 129 5.43 12.21 -8.68
CA ARG A 129 5.35 11.06 -9.60
C ARG A 129 6.14 9.84 -9.10
N ASP A 130 7.14 10.07 -8.25
CA ASP A 130 7.98 9.06 -7.62
C ASP A 130 7.73 8.90 -6.12
N ALA A 131 6.61 9.43 -5.60
CA ALA A 131 6.18 9.21 -4.22
C ALA A 131 6.26 7.71 -3.84
N ARG A 132 6.73 7.43 -2.62
CA ARG A 132 6.91 6.08 -2.09
C ARG A 132 6.26 5.97 -0.72
N LEU A 133 5.71 4.79 -0.44
CA LEU A 133 5.32 4.39 0.91
C LEU A 133 6.50 3.66 1.54
N THR A 134 6.94 4.14 2.70
CA THR A 134 8.04 3.54 3.48
C THR A 134 7.46 2.78 4.66
N THR A 135 7.87 1.52 4.82
CA THR A 135 7.52 0.70 5.98
C THR A 135 8.77 0.45 6.80
N THR A 136 8.74 0.77 8.09
CA THR A 136 9.86 0.59 9.03
C THR A 136 9.50 -0.39 10.14
N VAL A 137 10.43 -1.27 10.50
CA VAL A 137 10.33 -2.10 11.70
C VAL A 137 11.04 -1.37 12.84
N VAL A 138 10.38 -1.25 13.99
CA VAL A 138 10.95 -0.67 15.21
C VAL A 138 10.95 -1.72 16.33
N ALA A 139 11.97 -1.69 17.18
CA ALA A 139 12.03 -2.59 18.34
C ALA A 139 10.87 -2.28 19.30
N ALA A 140 10.32 -3.31 19.94
CA ALA A 140 9.31 -3.13 20.98
C ALA A 140 9.96 -2.55 22.25
N ASP A 141 9.27 -1.63 22.92
CA ASP A 141 9.68 -1.15 24.24
C ASP A 141 9.67 -2.33 25.22
N GLN A 142 10.83 -2.61 25.81
CA GLN A 142 10.96 -3.61 26.87
C GLN A 142 10.64 -2.96 28.22
N ASN A 143 9.34 -2.83 28.53
CA ASN A 143 8.87 -2.57 29.89
C ASN A 143 8.46 -3.88 30.56
#